data_AF-A0A383AUR4-F1
#
_entry.id   AF-A0A383AUR4-F1
#
_cell.length_a   1.000
_cell.length_b   1.000
_cell.length_c   1.000
_cell.angle_alpha   90.00
_cell.angle_beta   90.00
_cell.angle_gamma   90.00
#
_symmetry.space_group_name_H-M   'P 1'
#
loop_
_entity.id
_entity.type
_entity.pdbx_description
1 polymer ?
#
loop_
_entity_poly.entity_id
_entity_poly.type
_entity_poly.pdbx_seq_one_letter_code
_entity_poly.pdbx_strand_id
1 'polypeptide(L)'
;VKWQKKGIVFSPQGQFDWVITHGMCPTAERIHGDIFRVYFSGRDYLNRSLIGYINFDINNPEKILSISEKPVLGLGELGTFDDNGVTPMWII
;
A
#
# COMPACT_ATOMS: atom_id res chain seq x y z
N VAL A 1 16.88 -16.52 14.11
CA VAL A 1 16.48 -15.12 13.82
C VAL A 1 15.77 -14.55 15.04
N LYS A 2 16.17 -13.38 15.55
CA LYS A 2 15.48 -12.71 16.65
C LYS A 2 14.66 -11.56 16.06
N TRP A 3 13.34 -11.68 16.09
CA TRP A 3 12.44 -10.63 15.60
C TRP A 3 12.43 -9.45 16.56
N GLN A 4 12.53 -8.23 16.03
CA GLN A 4 12.32 -7.00 16.78
C GLN A 4 10.98 -6.40 16.35
N LYS A 5 10.05 -6.22 17.30
CA LYS A 5 8.78 -5.54 17.05
C LYS A 5 9.03 -4.05 16.85
N LYS A 6 8.59 -3.51 15.70
CA LYS A 6 8.70 -2.08 15.35
C LYS A 6 7.40 -1.28 15.55
N GLY A 7 6.29 -1.94 15.89
CA GLY A 7 5.00 -1.29 16.05
C GLY A 7 4.27 -1.09 14.71
N ILE A 8 3.36 -0.11 14.68
CA ILE A 8 2.58 0.25 13.49
C ILE A 8 3.43 1.21 12.66
N VAL A 9 3.77 0.80 11.43
CA VAL A 9 4.51 1.62 10.45
C VAL A 9 3.55 2.58 9.74
N PHE A 10 2.40 2.06 9.31
CA PHE A 10 1.37 2.82 8.60
C PHE A 10 0.00 2.28 8.96
N SER A 11 -0.98 3.19 9.07
CA SER A 11 -2.39 2.86 9.17
C SER A 11 -3.19 3.75 8.21
N PRO A 12 -4.11 3.18 7.43
CA PRO A 12 -5.11 3.95 6.70
C PRO A 12 -5.91 4.83 7.65
N GLN A 13 -6.13 6.07 7.24
CA GLN A 13 -6.92 7.08 7.93
C GLN A 13 -7.70 7.96 6.93
N GLY A 14 -7.94 7.47 5.71
CA GLY A 14 -8.57 8.25 4.64
C GLY A 14 -7.65 9.32 4.05
N GLN A 15 -6.34 9.04 3.96
CA GLN A 15 -5.38 9.97 3.36
C GLN A 15 -5.70 10.25 1.89
N PHE A 16 -6.21 9.24 1.17
CA PHE A 16 -6.73 9.34 -0.19
C PHE A 16 -7.93 8.40 -0.37
N ASP A 17 -8.71 8.65 -1.42
CA ASP A 17 -9.95 7.91 -1.72
C ASP A 17 -9.76 6.40 -1.90
N TRP A 18 -8.54 5.96 -2.22
CA TRP A 18 -8.21 4.54 -2.40
C TRP A 18 -7.82 3.82 -1.09
N VAL A 19 -7.59 4.54 0.01
CA VAL A 19 -7.02 4.03 1.27
C VAL A 19 -7.71 4.60 2.51
N ILE A 20 -8.94 4.14 2.74
CA ILE A 20 -9.78 4.66 3.82
C ILE A 20 -9.58 3.84 5.10
N THR A 21 -9.80 2.53 5.05
CA THR A 21 -9.96 1.70 6.26
C THR A 21 -8.95 0.58 6.43
N HIS A 22 -8.43 0.00 5.35
CA HIS A 22 -7.55 -1.18 5.42
C HIS A 22 -6.26 -0.98 4.64
N GLY A 23 -5.19 -1.58 5.14
CA GLY A 23 -3.93 -1.78 4.44
C GLY A 23 -3.59 -3.26 4.54
N MET A 24 -3.59 -3.97 3.42
CA MET A 24 -3.42 -5.43 3.39
C MET A 24 -2.45 -5.86 2.29
N CYS A 25 -1.96 -7.10 2.38
CA CYS A 25 -1.00 -7.69 1.42
C CYS A 25 0.24 -6.81 1.16
N PRO A 26 0.99 -6.41 2.21
CA PRO A 26 2.18 -5.58 2.01
C PRO A 26 3.26 -6.35 1.25
N THR A 27 3.77 -5.74 0.18
CA THR A 27 4.91 -6.24 -0.60
C THR A 27 5.99 -5.16 -0.63
N ALA A 28 7.17 -5.46 -0.11
CA ALA A 28 8.27 -4.51 -0.01
C ALA A 28 9.23 -4.59 -1.22
N GLU A 29 9.54 -3.44 -1.79
CA GLU A 29 10.54 -3.22 -2.83
C GLU A 29 11.61 -2.27 -2.27
N ARG A 30 12.88 -2.63 -2.41
CA ARG A 30 13.99 -1.73 -2.06
C ARG A 30 14.25 -0.78 -3.23
N ILE A 31 14.05 0.52 -3.03
CA ILE A 31 14.24 1.52 -4.08
C ILE A 31 15.70 1.98 -4.14
N HIS A 32 16.28 2.44 -3.03
CA HIS A 32 17.71 2.81 -2.93
C HIS A 32 18.15 2.94 -1.46
N GLY A 33 19.39 2.62 -1.13
CA GLY A 33 19.87 2.75 0.26
C GLY A 33 18.97 2.00 1.26
N ASP A 34 18.47 2.73 2.25
CA ASP A 34 17.51 2.28 3.28
C ASP A 34 16.04 2.71 2.98
N ILE A 35 15.86 3.24 1.77
CA ILE A 35 14.68 3.46 0.94
C ILE A 35 13.77 2.26 0.65
N PHE A 36 12.70 1.99 1.41
CA PHE A 36 11.75 0.94 1.03
C PHE A 36 10.42 1.52 0.57
N ARG A 37 9.94 1.01 -0.56
CA ARG A 37 8.55 1.14 -1.00
C ARG A 37 7.80 -0.09 -0.55
N VAL A 38 6.65 0.09 0.10
CA VAL A 38 5.73 -1.01 0.38
C VAL A 38 4.46 -0.76 -0.37
N TYR A 39 4.18 -1.63 -1.34
CA TYR A 39 2.89 -1.70 -2.00
C TYR A 39 1.92 -2.46 -1.10
N PHE A 40 0.69 -2.01 -1.04
CA PHE A 40 -0.36 -2.66 -0.29
C PHE A 40 -1.72 -2.35 -0.91
N SER A 41 -2.71 -3.18 -0.59
CA SER A 41 -4.08 -2.91 -0.98
C SER A 41 -4.75 -2.04 0.08
N GLY A 42 -5.21 -0.88 -0.37
CA GLY A 42 -6.17 -0.02 0.32
C GLY A 42 -7.61 -0.50 0.13
N ARG A 43 -8.55 0.27 0.69
CA ARG A 43 -10.00 0.15 0.47
C ARG A 43 -10.56 1.52 0.15
N ASP A 44 -11.35 1.60 -0.92
CA ASP A 44 -12.16 2.79 -1.19
C ASP A 44 -13.47 2.80 -0.38
N TYR A 45 -14.29 3.83 -0.61
CA TYR A 45 -15.58 4.01 0.07
C TYR A 45 -16.63 2.96 -0.29
N LEU A 46 -16.42 2.20 -1.37
CA LEU A 46 -17.26 1.07 -1.78
C LEU A 46 -16.67 -0.28 -1.37
N ASN A 47 -15.64 -0.27 -0.51
CA ASN A 47 -14.94 -1.47 -0.03
C ASN A 47 -14.18 -2.24 -1.12
N ARG A 48 -13.87 -1.60 -2.25
CA ARG A 48 -13.09 -2.18 -3.34
C ARG A 48 -11.61 -2.09 -3.04
N SER A 49 -10.86 -3.14 -3.39
CA SER A 49 -9.40 -3.16 -3.24
C SER A 49 -8.75 -2.24 -4.26
N LEU A 50 -7.83 -1.39 -3.84
CA LEU A 50 -7.00 -0.61 -4.76
C LEU A 50 -5.54 -0.65 -4.31
N ILE A 51 -4.61 -0.76 -5.27
CA ILE A 51 -3.18 -0.87 -4.99
C ILE A 51 -2.60 0.53 -4.88
N GLY A 52 -1.89 0.81 -3.81
CA GLY A 52 -1.01 1.97 -3.71
C GLY A 52 0.26 1.60 -2.96
N TYR A 53 1.04 2.59 -2.57
CA TYR A 53 2.27 2.37 -1.82
C TYR A 53 2.58 3.49 -0.83
N ILE A 54 3.42 3.15 0.14
CA ILE A 54 4.17 4.09 0.96
C ILE A 54 5.66 3.95 0.66
N ASN A 55 6.43 5.02 0.84
CA ASN A 55 7.88 4.95 0.94
C ASN A 55 8.28 5.33 2.38
N PHE A 56 9.19 4.57 2.99
CA PHE A 56 9.73 4.87 4.32
C PHE A 56 11.19 4.43 4.45
N ASP A 57 11.91 5.04 5.39
CA ASP A 57 13.26 4.62 5.78
C ASP A 57 13.16 3.47 6.79
N ILE A 58 13.75 2.30 6.47
CA ILE A 58 13.68 1.12 7.34
C ILE A 58 14.31 1.34 8.72
N ASN A 59 15.23 2.30 8.85
CA ASN A 59 15.84 2.67 10.13
C ASN A 59 14.95 3.62 10.94
N ASN A 60 14.01 4.31 10.30
CA ASN A 60 13.03 5.19 10.94
C ASN A 60 11.60 4.99 10.39
N PRO A 61 11.02 3.80 10.62
CA PRO A 61 9.77 3.39 9.96
C PRO A 61 8.53 4.15 10.42
N GLU A 62 8.63 4.89 11.52
CA GLU A 62 7.54 5.72 12.06
C GLU A 62 7.27 6.95 11.18
N LYS A 63 8.24 7.32 10.33
CA LYS A 63 8.14 8.46 9.43
C LYS A 63 7.92 8.00 7.99
N ILE A 64 6.67 8.07 7.54
CA ILE A 64 6.32 7.88 6.14
C ILE A 64 6.87 9.05 5.32
N LEU A 65 7.72 8.76 4.34
CA LEU A 65 8.33 9.75 3.46
C LEU A 65 7.36 10.24 2.39
N SER A 66 6.54 9.32 1.88
CA SER A 66 5.49 9.63 0.91
C SER A 66 4.47 8.50 0.84
N ILE A 67 3.27 8.81 0.40
CA ILE A 67 2.21 7.86 0.05
C ILE A 67 1.74 8.16 -1.37
N SER A 68 1.38 7.13 -2.14
CA SER A 68 0.87 7.30 -3.50
C SER A 68 -0.47 8.06 -3.47
N GLU A 69 -0.53 9.23 -4.10
CA GLU A 69 -1.74 10.05 -4.14
C GLU A 69 -2.87 9.40 -4.96
N LYS A 70 -2.50 8.59 -5.94
CA LYS A 70 -3.41 7.81 -6.78
C LYS A 70 -3.07 6.33 -6.67
N PRO A 71 -4.04 5.42 -6.88
CA PRO A 71 -3.74 4.01 -6.98
C PRO A 71 -2.78 3.75 -8.15
N VAL A 72 -1.87 2.79 -7.99
CA VAL A 72 -0.93 2.33 -9.02
C VAL A 72 -1.68 1.73 -10.20
N LEU A 73 -2.78 1.03 -9.91
CA LEU A 73 -3.70 0.48 -10.88
C LEU A 73 -5.12 0.85 -10.45
N GLY A 74 -5.82 1.58 -11.32
CA GLY A 74 -7.23 1.91 -11.14
C GLY A 74 -8.14 0.72 -11.43
N LEU A 75 -9.45 0.95 -11.36
CA LEU A 75 -10.42 -0.04 -11.77
C LEU A 75 -10.51 -0.10 -13.29
N GLY A 76 -10.72 -1.30 -13.80
CA GLY A 76 -11.04 -1.53 -15.20
C GLY A 76 -12.47 -1.15 -15.54
N GLU A 77 -12.83 -1.38 -16.80
CA GLU A 77 -14.20 -1.20 -17.28
C GLU A 77 -15.14 -2.26 -16.69
N LEU A 78 -16.44 -1.99 -16.66
CA LEU A 78 -17.42 -2.94 -16.12
C LEU A 78 -17.32 -4.31 -16.81
N GLY A 79 -17.17 -5.38 -16.01
CA GLY A 79 -17.04 -6.75 -16.49
C GLY A 79 -15.62 -7.20 -16.82
N THR A 80 -14.60 -6.35 -16.67
CA THR A 80 -13.20 -6.78 -16.71
C THR A 80 -12.77 -7.42 -15.39
N PHE A 81 -11.63 -8.11 -15.39
CA PHE A 81 -11.16 -8.86 -14.21
C PHE A 81 -10.82 -7.96 -13.00
N ASP A 82 -10.62 -6.66 -13.25
CA ASP A 82 -10.22 -5.61 -12.32
C ASP A 82 -11.33 -4.57 -12.07
N ASP A 83 -12.57 -4.83 -12.50
CA ASP A 83 -13.71 -3.90 -12.40
C ASP A 83 -14.14 -3.62 -10.94
N ASN A 84 -13.89 -4.57 -10.04
CA ASN A 84 -14.29 -4.54 -8.63
C ASN A 84 -13.10 -4.67 -7.66
N GLY A 85 -11.92 -4.26 -8.12
CA GLY A 85 -10.75 -4.07 -7.29
C GLY A 85 -9.57 -4.96 -7.65
N VAL A 86 -8.41 -4.52 -7.19
CA VAL A 86 -7.10 -5.11 -7.49
C VAL A 86 -6.25 -5.17 -6.22
N THR A 87 -5.46 -6.24 -6.06
CA THR A 87 -4.64 -6.48 -4.86
C THR A 87 -3.20 -6.80 -5.26
N PRO A 88 -2.17 -6.27 -4.56
CA PRO A 88 -0.79 -6.53 -4.92
C PRO A 88 -0.35 -7.85 -4.28
N MET A 89 -0.50 -8.95 -5.02
CA MET A 89 -0.11 -10.28 -4.54
C MET A 89 1.33 -10.65 -4.91
N TRP A 90 1.90 -10.02 -5.94
CA TRP A 90 3.24 -10.32 -6.44
C TRP A 90 3.84 -9.09 -7.13
N ILE A 91 5.15 -8.87 -6.95
CA ILE A 91 5.97 -7.91 -7.71
C ILE A 91 7.22 -8.68 -8.19
N ILE A 92 7.54 -8.62 -9.49
CA ILE A 92 8.76 -9.22 -10.10
C ILE A 92 9.86 -8.18 -10.13
#